data_AF-A0A158FWC5-F1
#
_entry.id   AF-A0A158FWC5-F1
#
_cell.length_a   1.000
_cell.length_b   1.000
_cell.length_c   1.000
_cell.angle_alpha   90.00
_cell.angle_beta   90.00
_cell.angle_gamma   90.00
#
_symmetry.space_group_name_H-M   'P 1'
#
loop_
_entity.id
_entity.type
_entity.pdbx_description
1 polymer ?
#
loop_
_entity_poly.entity_id
_entity_poly.type
_entity_poly.pdbx_seq_one_letter_code
_entity_poly.pdbx_strand_id
1 'polypeptide(L)'
;MQAFFSHAMKAALLLSAIFSANAHADDVLYREFGEKPGLAKIVDDLYDNVLADPRTQPYFEDAPIKRIKQKLVEQFCVLLDGPCEYTGRTMKRTHEGQNIDRAAFNALVEDLQKAMDKNGVPFHSQNKLLAKLAPMYRDVQDRE
;
A
#
# COMPACT_ATOMS: atom_id res chain seq x y z
N MET A 1 -56.01 -39.47 22.87
CA MET A 1 -56.52 -38.71 24.01
C MET A 1 -55.34 -38.39 24.92
N GLN A 2 -55.18 -37.11 25.23
CA GLN A 2 -54.29 -36.50 26.23
C GLN A 2 -52.78 -36.39 25.91
N ALA A 3 -52.40 -35.12 25.75
CA ALA A 3 -51.05 -34.61 25.63
C ALA A 3 -50.40 -34.49 27.02
N PHE A 4 -49.07 -34.66 27.06
CA PHE A 4 -48.24 -34.10 28.11
C PHE A 4 -47.22 -33.16 27.45
N PHE A 5 -47.40 -31.87 27.73
CA PHE A 5 -46.35 -30.87 27.61
C PHE A 5 -45.25 -31.17 28.62
N SER A 6 -43.99 -31.13 28.21
CA SER A 6 -42.94 -30.61 29.08
C SER A 6 -41.82 -30.00 28.27
N HIS A 7 -41.55 -28.74 28.56
CA HIS A 7 -40.52 -27.90 27.95
C HIS A 7 -39.15 -28.33 28.50
N ALA A 8 -38.19 -28.63 27.62
CA ALA A 8 -36.78 -28.63 27.96
C ALA A 8 -36.05 -27.61 27.08
N MET A 9 -36.02 -26.39 27.63
CA MET A 9 -35.00 -25.35 27.53
C MET A 9 -33.89 -25.52 26.46
N LYS A 10 -33.91 -24.57 25.54
CA LYS A 10 -32.91 -24.25 24.52
C LYS A 10 -31.51 -24.10 25.14
N ALA A 11 -30.53 -24.89 24.69
CA ALA A 11 -29.11 -24.58 24.86
C ALA A 11 -28.58 -24.08 23.50
N ALA A 12 -28.81 -22.80 23.21
CA ALA A 12 -28.12 -22.13 22.12
C ALA A 12 -26.68 -21.86 22.59
N LEU A 13 -25.74 -22.66 22.11
CA LEU A 13 -24.31 -22.45 22.32
C LEU A 13 -23.92 -21.16 21.56
N LEU A 14 -23.87 -20.04 22.26
CA LEU A 14 -23.36 -18.78 21.72
C LEU A 14 -21.86 -18.95 21.44
N LEU A 15 -21.50 -19.07 20.17
CA LEU A 15 -20.13 -18.83 19.71
C LEU A 15 -19.84 -17.35 19.94
N SER A 16 -19.34 -16.99 21.12
CA SER A 16 -18.68 -15.70 21.31
C SER A 16 -17.34 -15.74 20.58
N ALA A 17 -17.36 -15.42 19.29
CA ALA A 17 -16.17 -15.01 18.58
C ALA A 17 -15.69 -13.70 19.22
N ILE A 18 -14.68 -13.80 20.08
CA ILE A 18 -13.91 -12.64 20.53
C ILE A 18 -13.09 -12.19 19.33
N PHE A 19 -13.71 -11.35 18.49
CA PHE A 19 -12.96 -10.56 17.53
C PHE A 19 -12.27 -9.47 18.35
N SER A 20 -11.04 -9.73 18.81
CA SER A 20 -10.17 -8.67 19.31
C SER A 20 -9.75 -7.82 18.12
N ALA A 21 -10.65 -6.93 17.68
CA ALA A 21 -10.29 -5.80 16.84
C ALA A 21 -9.56 -4.80 17.75
N ASN A 22 -8.28 -5.07 18.04
CA ASN A 22 -7.35 -4.00 18.38
C ASN A 22 -7.06 -3.25 17.07
N ALA A 23 -8.08 -2.55 16.56
CA ALA A 23 -7.87 -1.46 15.63
C ALA A 23 -7.19 -0.36 16.44
N HIS A 24 -5.87 -0.31 16.39
CA HIS A 24 -5.17 0.89 16.82
C HIS A 24 -5.71 2.04 15.97
N ALA A 25 -5.94 3.22 16.54
CA ALA A 25 -6.36 4.37 15.73
C ALA A 25 -5.34 4.67 14.61
N ASP A 26 -4.10 4.23 14.82
CA ASP A 26 -2.95 4.48 13.97
C ASP A 26 -3.00 3.71 12.63
N ASP A 27 -3.60 2.52 12.54
CA ASP A 27 -3.55 1.67 11.32
C ASP A 27 -4.80 1.78 10.41
N VAL A 28 -5.68 2.75 10.66
CA VAL A 28 -6.88 2.99 9.84
C VAL A 28 -6.54 3.17 8.38
N LEU A 29 -5.51 3.97 8.10
CA LEU A 29 -5.10 4.26 6.72
C LEU A 29 -4.52 3.01 6.05
N TYR A 30 -3.71 2.21 6.75
CA TYR A 30 -3.20 0.94 6.23
C TYR A 30 -4.33 -0.03 5.83
N ARG A 31 -5.41 -0.11 6.61
CA ARG A 31 -6.61 -0.89 6.25
C ARG A 31 -7.34 -0.37 5.02
N GLU A 32 -7.44 0.94 4.84
CA GLU A 32 -8.06 1.54 3.64
C GLU A 32 -7.30 1.18 2.34
N PHE A 33 -6.01 0.87 2.45
CA PHE A 33 -5.19 0.36 1.34
C PHE A 33 -5.27 -1.17 1.17
N GLY A 34 -6.14 -1.85 1.91
CA GLY A 34 -6.30 -3.31 1.85
C GLY A 34 -5.14 -4.07 2.50
N GLU A 35 -4.46 -3.44 3.46
CA GLU A 35 -3.33 -4.01 4.19
C GLU A 35 -2.22 -4.51 3.23
N LYS A 36 -1.37 -5.45 3.66
CA LYS A 36 -0.28 -5.98 2.84
C LYS A 36 -0.74 -6.57 1.49
N PRO A 37 -1.84 -7.34 1.39
CA PRO A 37 -2.32 -7.84 0.10
C PRO A 37 -2.75 -6.72 -0.86
N GLY A 38 -3.46 -5.71 -0.36
CA GLY A 38 -3.87 -4.55 -1.16
C GLY A 38 -2.69 -3.72 -1.62
N LEU A 39 -1.71 -3.48 -0.74
CA LEU A 39 -0.45 -2.82 -1.10
C LEU A 39 0.32 -3.58 -2.18
N ALA A 40 0.39 -4.92 -2.09
CA ALA A 40 1.04 -5.74 -3.11
C ALA A 40 0.36 -5.56 -4.47
N LYS A 41 -0.98 -5.58 -4.52
CA LYS A 41 -1.74 -5.35 -5.75
C LYS A 41 -1.53 -3.96 -6.33
N ILE A 42 -1.54 -2.92 -5.49
CA ILE A 42 -1.28 -1.52 -5.91
C ILE A 42 0.13 -1.39 -6.48
N VAL A 43 1.13 -2.00 -5.84
CA VAL A 43 2.51 -1.97 -6.32
C VAL A 43 2.69 -2.77 -7.61
N ASP A 44 1.97 -3.88 -7.77
CA ASP A 44 1.95 -4.61 -9.04
C ASP A 44 1.34 -3.75 -10.16
N ASP A 45 0.18 -3.14 -9.92
CA ASP A 45 -0.51 -2.25 -10.86
C ASP A 45 0.31 -0.98 -11.18
N LEU A 46 1.06 -0.44 -10.21
CA LEU A 46 2.01 0.66 -10.44
C LEU A 46 3.09 0.22 -11.43
N TYR A 47 3.62 -0.99 -11.28
CA TYR A 47 4.68 -1.45 -12.16
C TYR A 47 4.20 -1.72 -13.59
N ASP A 48 2.96 -2.16 -13.75
CA ASP A 48 2.33 -2.23 -15.07
C ASP A 48 2.28 -0.84 -15.73
N ASN A 49 1.96 0.21 -14.94
CA ASN A 49 1.93 1.59 -15.44
C ASN A 49 3.33 2.12 -15.79
N VAL A 50 4.31 2.03 -14.89
CA VAL A 50 5.64 2.65 -15.12
C VAL A 50 6.43 1.95 -16.24
N LEU A 51 6.15 0.67 -16.51
CA LEU A 51 6.74 -0.06 -17.62
C LEU A 51 6.04 0.23 -18.96
N ALA A 52 4.82 0.74 -18.93
CA ALA A 52 4.07 1.16 -20.11
C ALA A 52 4.23 2.66 -20.44
N ASP A 53 4.61 3.50 -19.45
CA ASP A 53 4.81 4.93 -19.65
C ASP A 53 6.23 5.22 -20.18
N PRO A 54 6.38 5.79 -21.40
CA PRO A 54 7.68 6.08 -21.98
C PRO A 54 8.51 7.11 -21.19
N ARG A 55 7.90 7.86 -20.26
CA ARG A 55 8.60 8.82 -19.38
C ARG A 55 9.33 8.12 -18.23
N THR A 56 8.86 6.95 -17.80
CA THR A 56 9.40 6.21 -16.64
C THR A 56 10.07 4.90 -17.04
N GLN A 57 9.60 4.24 -18.10
CA GLN A 57 10.06 2.92 -18.52
C GLN A 57 11.59 2.80 -18.65
N PRO A 58 12.33 3.79 -19.21
CA PRO A 58 13.79 3.70 -19.32
C PRO A 58 14.53 3.55 -17.98
N TYR A 59 13.94 4.01 -16.86
CA TYR A 59 14.55 3.88 -15.52
C TYR A 59 14.45 2.46 -14.95
N PHE A 60 13.64 1.58 -15.57
CA PHE A 60 13.33 0.26 -15.03
C PHE A 60 13.78 -0.93 -15.90
N GLU A 61 14.42 -0.70 -17.05
CA GLU A 61 14.83 -1.75 -18.01
C GLU A 61 15.70 -2.85 -17.38
N ASP A 62 16.71 -2.46 -16.61
CA ASP A 62 17.65 -3.39 -15.94
C ASP A 62 17.42 -3.44 -14.41
N ALA A 63 16.30 -2.89 -13.94
CA ALA A 63 16.03 -2.78 -12.53
C ALA A 63 15.67 -4.15 -11.92
N PRO A 64 16.07 -4.44 -10.66
CA PRO A 64 15.67 -5.66 -9.97
C PRO A 64 14.21 -5.57 -9.49
N ILE A 65 13.25 -5.54 -10.42
CA ILE A 65 11.83 -5.20 -10.21
C ILE A 65 11.22 -5.97 -9.03
N LYS A 66 11.44 -7.29 -8.95
CA LYS A 66 10.93 -8.12 -7.84
C LYS A 66 11.37 -7.59 -6.47
N ARG A 67 12.63 -7.18 -6.34
CA ARG A 67 13.16 -6.62 -5.09
C ARG A 67 12.57 -5.24 -4.84
N ILE A 68 12.43 -4.40 -5.86
CA ILE A 68 11.89 -3.05 -5.68
C ILE A 68 10.42 -3.12 -5.25
N LYS A 69 9.61 -3.96 -5.90
CA LYS A 69 8.22 -4.21 -5.49
C LYS A 69 8.11 -4.58 -4.01
N GLN A 70 8.95 -5.51 -3.55
CA GLN A 70 8.99 -5.86 -2.12
C GLN A 70 9.30 -4.65 -1.23
N LYS A 71 10.34 -3.87 -1.57
CA LYS A 71 10.73 -2.70 -0.76
C LYS A 71 9.69 -1.59 -0.80
N LEU A 72 8.98 -1.43 -1.90
CA LEU A 72 7.93 -0.42 -2.02
C LEU A 72 6.69 -0.81 -1.20
N VAL A 73 6.33 -2.10 -1.14
CA VAL A 73 5.30 -2.59 -0.21
C VAL A 73 5.69 -2.35 1.24
N GLU A 74 6.94 -2.64 1.62
CA GLU A 74 7.45 -2.35 2.98
C GLU A 74 7.39 -0.83 3.28
N GLN A 75 7.84 0.01 2.35
CA GLN A 75 7.83 1.47 2.48
C GLN A 75 6.41 2.00 2.66
N PHE A 76 5.46 1.59 1.82
CA PHE A 76 4.06 2.01 1.93
C PHE A 76 3.44 1.51 3.23
N CYS A 77 3.70 0.27 3.63
CA CYS A 77 3.19 -0.25 4.89
C CYS A 77 3.65 0.60 6.08
N VAL A 78 4.94 0.95 6.18
CA VAL A 78 5.47 1.86 7.22
C VAL A 78 4.82 3.24 7.14
N LEU A 79 4.73 3.83 5.94
CA LEU A 79 4.14 5.17 5.78
C LEU A 79 2.66 5.19 6.14
N LEU A 80 1.94 4.09 6.00
CA LEU A 80 0.54 3.97 6.37
C LEU A 80 0.32 3.50 7.81
N ASP A 81 1.39 3.51 8.61
CA ASP A 81 1.39 3.12 10.03
C ASP A 81 1.01 1.65 10.26
N GLY A 82 1.26 0.81 9.25
CA GLY A 82 1.13 -0.65 9.32
C GLY A 82 2.31 -1.32 10.05
N PRO A 83 2.20 -2.62 10.39
CA PRO A 83 3.12 -3.32 11.28
C PRO A 83 4.43 -3.77 10.61
N CYS A 84 4.85 -3.11 9.52
CA CYS A 84 6.04 -3.50 8.76
C CYS A 84 7.28 -2.71 9.20
N GLU A 85 8.44 -3.24 8.83
CA GLU A 85 9.71 -2.53 8.88
C GLU A 85 10.21 -2.31 7.46
N TYR A 86 10.68 -1.10 7.17
CA TYR A 86 11.37 -0.83 5.91
C TYR A 86 12.84 -1.26 6.03
N THR A 87 13.22 -2.25 5.23
CA THR A 87 14.57 -2.86 5.31
C THR A 87 15.44 -2.50 4.10
N GLY A 88 15.08 -1.44 3.38
CA GLY A 88 15.83 -0.94 2.22
C GLY A 88 16.89 0.10 2.56
N ARG A 89 17.61 0.54 1.54
CA ARG A 89 18.55 1.68 1.66
C ARG A 89 17.76 2.99 1.79
N THR A 90 18.42 4.05 2.23
CA THR A 90 17.83 5.40 2.21
C THR A 90 17.40 5.78 0.78
N MET A 91 16.43 6.70 0.66
CA MET A 91 15.97 7.19 -0.65
C MET A 91 17.12 7.77 -1.46
N LYS A 92 17.96 8.61 -0.84
CA LYS A 92 19.16 9.19 -1.47
C LYS A 92 20.09 8.13 -2.04
N ARG A 93 20.48 7.13 -1.24
CA ARG A 93 21.39 6.06 -1.70
C ARG A 93 20.76 5.13 -2.73
N THR A 94 19.45 5.07 -2.78
CA THR A 94 18.74 4.23 -3.75
C THR A 94 18.72 4.87 -5.13
N HIS A 95 18.55 6.19 -5.20
CA HIS A 95 18.31 6.94 -6.44
C HIS A 95 19.50 7.78 -6.92
N GLU A 96 20.56 7.92 -6.12
CA GLU A 96 21.81 8.61 -6.50
C GLU A 96 22.41 8.07 -7.81
N GLY A 97 22.62 8.96 -8.77
CA GLY A 97 23.26 8.68 -10.06
C GLY A 97 22.29 8.17 -11.14
N GLN A 98 20.98 8.22 -10.89
CA GLN A 98 19.96 7.76 -11.84
C GLN A 98 19.49 8.86 -12.80
N ASN A 99 19.87 10.12 -12.57
CA ASN A 99 19.47 11.26 -13.40
C ASN A 99 17.94 11.41 -13.52
N ILE A 100 17.26 11.32 -12.38
CA ILE A 100 15.82 11.52 -12.24
C ILE A 100 15.57 13.02 -12.16
N ASP A 101 14.86 13.55 -13.16
CA ASP A 101 14.37 14.92 -13.14
C ASP A 101 12.95 15.02 -12.57
N ARG A 102 12.48 16.26 -12.46
CA ARG A 102 11.13 16.56 -11.99
C ARG A 102 10.03 15.92 -12.84
N ALA A 103 10.21 15.84 -14.16
CA ALA A 103 9.20 15.33 -15.07
C ALA A 103 9.03 13.82 -14.90
N ALA A 104 10.14 13.07 -14.80
CA ALA A 104 10.15 11.65 -14.52
C ALA A 104 9.55 11.33 -13.13
N PHE A 105 9.90 12.13 -12.11
CA PHE A 105 9.31 11.97 -10.78
C PHE A 105 7.79 12.19 -10.78
N ASN A 106 7.32 13.25 -11.46
CA ASN A 106 5.89 13.51 -11.54
C ASN A 106 5.14 12.43 -12.33
N ALA A 107 5.73 11.88 -13.39
CA ALA A 107 5.17 10.75 -14.12
C ALA A 107 4.99 9.51 -13.21
N LEU A 108 5.99 9.21 -12.36
CA LEU A 108 5.87 8.15 -11.36
C LEU A 108 4.71 8.41 -10.37
N VAL A 109 4.50 9.65 -9.94
CA VAL A 109 3.39 10.02 -9.06
C VAL A 109 2.04 9.81 -9.76
N GLU A 110 1.92 10.21 -11.03
CA GLU A 110 0.72 9.97 -11.85
C GLU A 110 0.44 8.46 -11.99
N ASP A 111 1.46 7.65 -12.23
CA ASP A 111 1.32 6.20 -12.36
C ASP A 111 0.93 5.51 -11.05
N LEU A 112 1.39 6.03 -9.91
CA LEU A 112 0.94 5.58 -8.59
C LEU A 112 -0.53 5.95 -8.35
N GLN A 113 -0.96 7.15 -8.72
CA GLN A 113 -2.37 7.56 -8.62
C GLN A 113 -3.26 6.64 -9.45
N LYS A 114 -2.91 6.36 -10.72
CA LYS A 114 -3.63 5.40 -11.58
C LYS A 114 -3.76 4.03 -10.93
N ALA A 115 -2.69 3.53 -10.30
CA ALA A 115 -2.70 2.25 -9.61
C ALA A 115 -3.63 2.26 -8.39
N MET A 116 -3.60 3.31 -7.58
CA MET A 116 -4.51 3.46 -6.43
C MET A 116 -5.98 3.59 -6.88
N ASP A 117 -6.25 4.35 -7.93
CA ASP A 117 -7.59 4.49 -8.53
C ASP A 117 -8.14 3.13 -9.00
N LYS A 118 -7.32 2.35 -9.74
CA LYS A 118 -7.66 0.99 -10.19
C LYS A 118 -7.99 0.05 -9.02
N ASN A 119 -7.44 0.31 -7.84
CA ASN A 119 -7.66 -0.46 -6.62
C ASN A 119 -8.79 0.08 -5.73
N GLY A 120 -9.48 1.15 -6.15
CA GLY A 120 -10.60 1.71 -5.39
C GLY A 120 -10.19 2.40 -4.09
N VAL A 121 -8.92 2.79 -3.95
CA VAL A 121 -8.45 3.54 -2.78
C VAL A 121 -9.12 4.91 -2.79
N PRO A 122 -9.81 5.34 -1.71
CA PRO A 122 -10.46 6.64 -1.68
C PRO A 122 -9.47 7.79 -1.93
N PHE A 123 -9.84 8.78 -2.72
CA PHE A 123 -8.98 9.92 -3.09
C PHE A 123 -8.32 10.62 -1.88
N HIS A 124 -9.06 10.75 -0.78
CA HIS A 124 -8.53 11.35 0.44
C HIS A 124 -7.41 10.49 1.07
N SER A 125 -7.51 9.16 1.01
CA SER A 125 -6.51 8.21 1.49
C SER A 125 -5.27 8.21 0.59
N GLN A 126 -5.47 8.30 -0.73
CA GLN A 126 -4.38 8.48 -1.71
C GLN A 126 -3.55 9.72 -1.38
N ASN A 127 -4.20 10.87 -1.18
CA ASN A 127 -3.52 12.12 -0.86
C ASN A 127 -2.73 12.06 0.45
N LYS A 128 -3.19 11.29 1.44
CA LYS A 128 -2.43 11.07 2.69
C LYS A 128 -1.12 10.30 2.41
N LEU A 129 -1.15 9.25 1.59
CA LEU A 129 0.08 8.54 1.19
C LEU A 129 1.01 9.47 0.41
N LEU A 130 0.49 10.18 -0.59
CA LEU A 130 1.28 11.11 -1.41
C LEU A 130 1.90 12.23 -0.57
N ALA A 131 1.18 12.77 0.41
CA ALA A 131 1.72 13.77 1.33
C ALA A 131 2.88 13.22 2.17
N LYS A 132 2.83 11.94 2.57
CA LYS A 132 3.93 11.28 3.28
C LYS A 132 5.12 10.96 2.37
N LEU A 133 4.90 10.75 1.07
CA LEU A 133 5.96 10.54 0.07
C LEU A 133 6.63 11.84 -0.39
N ALA A 134 5.89 12.95 -0.47
CA ALA A 134 6.35 14.22 -1.05
C ALA A 134 7.71 14.73 -0.49
N PRO A 135 8.02 14.62 0.82
CA PRO A 135 9.32 15.04 1.34
C PRO A 135 10.51 14.27 0.72
N MET A 136 10.30 13.03 0.27
CA MET A 136 11.34 12.19 -0.33
C MET A 136 11.78 12.68 -1.71
N TYR A 137 11.02 13.58 -2.34
CA TYR A 137 11.37 14.17 -3.63
C TYR A 137 12.81 14.70 -3.66
N ARG A 138 13.26 15.36 -2.58
CA ARG A 138 14.62 15.94 -2.49
C ARG A 138 15.73 14.90 -2.41
N ASP A 139 15.39 13.67 -2.02
CA ASP A 139 16.32 12.55 -1.97
C ASP A 139 16.30 11.71 -3.26
N VAL A 140 15.25 11.85 -4.09
CA VAL A 140 15.05 11.07 -5.32
C VAL A 140 15.49 11.87 -6.56
N GLN A 141 15.14 13.15 -6.62
CA GLN A 141 15.60 14.03 -7.70
C GLN A 141 17.10 14.27 -7.56
N ASP A 142 17.86 13.90 -8.58
CA ASP A 142 19.31 14.15 -8.68
C ASP A 142 19.71 14.90 -9.96
N ARG A 143 18.73 15.34 -10.76
CA ARG A 143 18.88 16.26 -11.90
C ARG A 143 17.81 17.35 -11.85
N GLU A 144 18.16 18.59 -12.17
CA GLU A 144 17.19 19.71 -12.26
C GLU A 144 16.12 19.52 -13.35
#